data_AF-A0A3N5GCU4-F1
#
_entry.id   AF-A0A3N5GCU4-F1
#
_cell.length_a   1.000
_cell.length_b   1.000
_cell.length_c   1.000
_cell.angle_alpha   90.00
_cell.angle_beta   90.00
_cell.angle_gamma   90.00
#
_symmetry.space_group_name_H-M   'P 1'
#
loop_
_entity.id
_entity.type
_entity.pdbx_description
1 polymer ?
#
loop_
_entity_poly.entity_id
_entity_poly.type
_entity_poly.pdbx_seq_one_letter_code
_entity_poly.pdbx_strand_id
1 'polypeptide(L)' 'MTIAEILNSVKFVVEPDGHQSAVVVDLNVWEQIILLLEDAEDAEEMKQSRAVKEETIPWKTAKKELKLGE' A
#
# COMPACT_ATOMS: atom_id res chain seq x y z
N MET A 1 -12.85 2.77 0.11
CA MET A 1 -13.59 1.99 -0.91
C MET A 1 -13.15 0.54 -0.80
N THR A 2 -14.03 -0.39 -1.12
CA THR A 2 -13.63 -1.79 -1.33
C THR A 2 -12.95 -1.94 -2.70
N ILE A 3 -12.15 -2.99 -2.89
CA ILE A 3 -11.53 -3.30 -4.19
C ILE A 3 -12.61 -3.44 -5.29
N ALA A 4 -13.78 -4.00 -4.96
CA ALA A 4 -14.89 -4.14 -5.91
C ALA A 4 -15.44 -2.78 -6.35
N GLU A 5 -15.54 -1.81 -5.45
CA GLU A 5 -15.96 -0.44 -5.79
C GLU A 5 -14.92 0.27 -6.69
N ILE A 6 -13.63 0.05 -6.43
CA ILE A 6 -12.54 0.57 -7.26
C ILE A 6 -12.65 0.01 -8.68
N LEU A 7 -12.75 -1.32 -8.82
CA LEU A 7 -12.86 -1.99 -10.11
C LEU A 7 -14.08 -1.56 -10.92
N ASN A 8 -15.19 -1.22 -10.27
CA ASN A 8 -16.38 -0.71 -10.96
C ASN A 8 -16.22 0.74 -11.45
N SER A 9 -15.24 1.48 -10.92
CA SER A 9 -15.00 2.90 -11.25
C SER A 9 -13.96 3.10 -12.36
N VAL A 10 -13.14 2.10 -12.65
CA VAL A 10 -12.04 2.24 -13.62
C VAL A 10 -12.55 2.26 -15.06
N LYS A 11 -11.85 3.00 -15.91
CA LYS A 11 -12.09 3.02 -17.36
C LYS A 11 -10.84 2.52 -18.08
N PHE A 12 -11.01 1.98 -19.28
CA PHE A 12 -9.90 1.48 -20.08
C PHE A 12 -9.69 2.38 -21.30
N VAL A 13 -8.43 2.66 -21.60
CA VAL A 13 -8.02 3.16 -22.92
C VAL A 13 -7.89 1.94 -23.81
N VAL A 14 -8.63 1.95 -24.92
CA VAL A 14 -8.67 0.85 -25.89
C VAL A 14 -8.12 1.36 -27.21
N GLU A 15 -7.14 0.66 -27.75
CA GLU A 15 -6.54 0.95 -29.05
C GLU A 15 -7.45 0.49 -30.22
N PRO A 16 -7.20 0.95 -31.46
CA PRO A 16 -8.08 0.65 -32.60
C PRO A 16 -8.25 -0.84 -32.94
N ASP A 17 -7.31 -1.69 -32.54
CA ASP A 17 -7.38 -3.14 -32.71
C ASP A 17 -8.15 -3.85 -31.57
N GLY A 18 -8.64 -3.08 -30.58
CA GLY A 18 -9.42 -3.57 -29.45
C GLY A 18 -8.61 -3.93 -28.20
N HIS A 19 -7.28 -3.76 -28.19
CA HIS A 19 -6.50 -4.05 -26.98
C HIS A 19 -6.58 -2.92 -25.94
N GLN A 20 -6.64 -3.28 -24.66
CA GLN A 20 -6.59 -2.32 -23.55
C GLN A 20 -5.12 -1.95 -23.30
N SER A 21 -4.76 -0.68 -23.53
CA SER A 21 -3.38 -0.21 -23.37
C SER A 21 -3.14 0.51 -22.05
N ALA A 22 -4.18 1.08 -21.45
CA ALA A 22 -4.08 1.77 -20.16
C ALA A 22 -5.39 1.72 -19.37
N VAL A 23 -5.29 2.01 -18.08
CA VAL A 23 -6.43 2.20 -17.17
C VAL A 23 -6.46 3.66 -16.74
N VAL A 24 -7.63 4.27 -16.82
CA VAL A 24 -7.91 5.61 -16.30
C VAL A 24 -8.67 5.46 -14.99
N VAL A 25 -8.12 6.06 -13.94
CA VAL A 25 -8.70 6.10 -12.60
C VAL A 25 -8.71 7.54 -12.09
N ASP A 26 -9.63 7.86 -11.20
CA ASP A 26 -9.56 9.12 -10.45
C ASP A 26 -8.33 9.12 -9.54
N LEU A 27 -7.72 10.30 -9.34
CA LEU A 27 -6.50 10.41 -8.53
C LEU A 27 -6.71 9.89 -7.10
N ASN A 28 -7.86 10.19 -6.49
CA ASN A 28 -8.20 9.68 -5.16
C ASN A 28 -8.27 8.14 -5.13
N VAL A 29 -8.73 7.52 -6.24
CA VAL A 29 -8.75 6.06 -6.35
C VAL A 29 -7.32 5.51 -6.50
N TRP A 30 -6.48 6.17 -7.28
CA TRP A 30 -5.05 5.83 -7.39
C TRP A 30 -4.34 5.86 -6.04
N GLU A 31 -4.53 6.93 -5.25
CA GLU A 31 -3.95 7.03 -3.91
C GLU A 31 -4.39 5.89 -2.99
N GLN A 32 -5.67 5.48 -3.06
CA GLN A 32 -6.17 4.35 -2.28
C GLN A 32 -5.58 3.02 -2.74
N ILE A 33 -5.36 2.83 -4.05
CA ILE A 33 -4.68 1.64 -4.57
C ILE A 33 -3.25 1.56 -4.04
N ILE A 34 -2.52 2.68 -4.05
CA ILE A 34 -1.14 2.72 -3.54
C ILE A 34 -1.10 2.36 -2.06
N LEU A 35 -1.95 2.96 -1.22
CA LEU A 35 -2.01 2.65 0.21
C LEU A 35 -2.31 1.16 0.47
N LEU A 36 -3.21 0.55 -0.30
CA LEU A 36 -3.51 -0.87 -0.16
C LEU A 36 -2.32 -1.77 -0.54
N LEU A 37 -1.50 -1.35 -1.50
CA LEU A 37 -0.30 -2.07 -1.89
C LEU A 37 0.82 -1.90 -0.85
N GLU A 38 1.02 -0.70 -0.32
CA GLU A 38 1.95 -0.42 0.78
C GLU A 38 1.61 -1.26 2.02
N ASP A 39 0.33 -1.31 2.43
CA ASP A 39 -0.12 -2.14 3.55
C ASP A 39 0.19 -3.64 3.32
N ALA A 40 0.10 -4.12 2.08
CA ALA A 40 0.36 -5.50 1.73
C ALA A 40 1.87 -5.83 1.74
N GLU A 41 2.70 -4.90 1.27
CA GLU A 41 4.17 -4.98 1.33
C GLU A 41 4.64 -4.95 2.79
N ASP A 42 4.20 -3.96 3.58
CA ASP A 42 4.51 -3.82 5.00
C ASP A 42 4.14 -5.09 5.79
N ALA A 43 2.96 -5.67 5.52
CA ALA A 43 2.53 -6.90 6.18
C ALA A 43 3.46 -8.08 5.89
N GLU A 44 4.04 -8.15 4.69
CA GLU A 44 5.00 -9.19 4.33
C GLU A 44 6.38 -8.92 4.92
N GLU A 45 6.86 -7.67 4.88
CA GLU A 45 8.10 -7.25 5.53
C GLU A 45 8.07 -7.57 7.03
N MET A 46 6.97 -7.24 7.72
CA MET A 46 6.82 -7.56 9.15
C MET A 46 6.88 -9.07 9.43
N LYS A 47 6.37 -9.92 8.53
CA LYS A 47 6.50 -11.39 8.68
C LYS A 47 7.96 -11.82 8.50
N GLN A 48 8.67 -11.25 7.53
CA GLN A 48 10.07 -11.55 7.28
C GLN A 48 10.97 -11.11 8.43
N SER A 49 10.81 -9.88 8.94
CA SER A 49 11.54 -9.38 10.13
C SER A 49 11.34 -10.28 11.35
N ARG A 50 10.12 -10.80 11.56
CA ARG A 50 9.83 -11.77 12.62
C ARG A 50 10.53 -13.12 12.39
N ALA A 51 10.61 -13.58 11.15
CA ALA A 51 11.28 -14.84 10.80
C ALA A 51 12.81 -14.76 11.01
N VAL A 52 13.42 -13.60 10.72
CA VAL A 52 14.86 -13.36 10.89
C VAL A 52 15.22 -12.99 12.35
N LYS A 53 14.21 -12.86 13.24
CA LYS A 53 14.37 -12.43 14.64
C LYS A 53 15.14 -11.12 14.75
N GLU A 54 14.79 -10.15 13.91
CA GLU A 54 15.31 -8.80 14.07
C GLU A 54 15.01 -8.28 15.49
N GLU A 55 15.93 -7.46 16.00
CA GLU A 55 15.80 -6.89 17.34
C GLU A 55 14.54 -6.02 17.40
N THR A 56 13.65 -6.33 18.35
CA THR A 56 12.44 -5.57 18.60
C THR A 56 12.58 -4.83 19.91
N ILE A 57 12.36 -3.51 19.89
CA ILE A 57 12.38 -2.68 21.10
C ILE A 57 10.95 -2.19 21.43
N PRO A 58 10.62 -2.02 22.72
CA PRO A 58 9.36 -1.40 23.10
C PRO A 58 9.24 0.03 22.54
N TRP A 59 8.03 0.42 22.12
CA TRP A 59 7.78 1.77 21.57
C TRP A 59 8.24 2.91 22.50
N LYS A 60 8.10 2.73 23.82
CA LYS A 60 8.60 3.70 24.82
C LYS A 60 10.12 3.89 24.75
N THR A 61 10.87 2.81 24.48
CA THR A 61 12.33 2.86 24.31
C THR A 61 12.68 3.58 23.02
N ALA A 62 12.03 3.22 21.91
CA ALA A 62 12.22 3.87 20.61
C ALA A 62 11.97 5.40 20.68
N LYS A 63 10.87 5.83 21.30
CA LYS A 63 10.56 7.26 21.51
C LYS A 63 11.68 8.00 22.24
N LYS A 64 12.16 7.40 23.35
CA LYS A 64 13.23 7.97 24.17
C LYS A 64 14.53 8.13 23.38
N GLU A 65 14.90 7.13 22.59
CA GLU A 65 16.12 7.16 21.77
C GLU A 65 16.03 8.17 20.62
N LEU A 66 14.87 8.26 19.98
CA LEU A 66 14.61 9.21 18.88
C LEU A 66 14.31 10.64 19.36
N LYS A 67 14.25 10.88 20.67
CA LYS A 67 13.88 12.17 21.28
C LYS A 67 12.50 12.68 20.82
N LEU A 68 11.60 11.76 20.48
CA LEU A 68 10.20 12.07 20.24
C LEU A 68 9.54 12.16 21.62
N GLY A 69 9.09 13.35 22.02
CA GLY A 69 8.62 13.67 23.39
C GLY A 69 7.65 12.66 24.01
N GLU A 70 7.50 12.73 25.34
CA GLU A 70 6.72 11.78 26.17
C GLU A 70 5.33 11.47 25.59
#